data_AF-A0A803JN17-F1
#
_entry.id   AF-A0A803JN17-F1
#
_cell.length_a   1.000
_cell.length_b   1.000
_cell.length_c   1.000
_cell.angle_alpha   90.00
_cell.angle_beta   90.00
_cell.angle_gamma   90.00
#
_symmetry.space_group_name_H-M   'P 1'
#
loop_
_entity.id
_entity.type
_entity.pdbx_description
1 polymer ?
#
loop_
_entity_poly.entity_id
_entity_poly.type
_entity_poly.pdbx_seq_one_letter_code
_entity_poly.pdbx_strand_id
1 'polypeptide(L)'
;MLYYVKDVPATLRFFKSCLAPNGKLLIILVSGNSGWSMLWKKHGPRLPLNDLCLYVTAGDIAQMLSSMGTRFQSYELPSDMDITECFIEGDRNGEMLLDFLTETCDFKRNAPADLREQILCDLKSPECSTTRDGKVIFNNNLSVIVVERD
;
A
#
# COMPACT_ATOMS: atom_id res chain seq x y z
N MET A 1 -5.98 6.32 -3.53
CA MET A 1 -5.80 7.26 -4.67
C MET A 1 -4.63 8.21 -4.50
N LEU A 2 -4.22 8.56 -3.27
CA LEU A 2 -3.08 9.47 -3.06
C LEU A 2 -1.75 8.93 -3.59
N TYR A 3 -1.66 7.63 -3.88
CA TYR A 3 -0.59 7.00 -4.65
C TYR A 3 -0.26 7.75 -5.95
N TYR A 4 -1.27 8.37 -6.59
CA TYR A 4 -1.12 9.01 -7.90
C TYR A 4 -1.07 10.54 -7.82
N VAL A 5 -0.82 11.08 -6.62
CA VAL A 5 -0.78 12.53 -6.38
C VAL A 5 0.67 12.96 -6.19
N LYS A 6 1.17 13.83 -7.07
CA LYS A 6 2.56 14.30 -7.06
C LYS A 6 2.93 15.08 -5.79
N ASP A 7 2.07 16.00 -5.35
CA ASP A 7 2.28 16.79 -4.13
C ASP A 7 1.17 16.47 -3.12
N VAL A 8 1.39 15.40 -2.36
CA VAL A 8 0.46 14.94 -1.32
C VAL A 8 0.28 16.01 -0.23
N PRO A 9 1.33 16.64 0.34
CA PRO A 9 1.17 17.68 1.36
C PRO A 9 0.32 18.88 0.89
N ALA A 10 0.54 19.38 -0.33
CA ALA A 10 -0.25 20.49 -0.86
C ALA A 10 -1.71 20.07 -1.11
N THR A 11 -1.92 18.85 -1.60
CA THR A 11 -3.26 18.28 -1.83
C THR A 11 -4.05 18.17 -0.53
N LEU A 12 -3.43 17.66 0.54
CA LEU A 12 -4.05 17.59 1.87
C LEU A 12 -4.45 18.98 2.39
N ARG A 13 -3.55 19.96 2.30
CA ARG A 13 -3.83 21.35 2.71
C ARG A 13 -4.98 21.96 1.92
N PHE A 14 -4.98 21.78 0.60
CA PHE A 14 -6.01 22.32 -0.28
C PHE A 14 -7.38 21.71 0.02
N PHE A 15 -7.51 20.38 0.03
CA PHE A 15 -8.82 19.76 0.24
C PHE A 15 -9.34 19.95 1.66
N LYS A 16 -8.46 20.10 2.66
CA LYS A 16 -8.88 20.51 4.01
C LYS A 16 -9.45 21.93 4.02
N SER A 17 -8.84 22.88 3.31
CA SER A 17 -9.32 24.27 3.27
C SER A 17 -10.69 24.41 2.58
N CYS A 18 -11.05 23.45 1.73
CA CYS A 18 -12.36 23.37 1.10
C CYS A 18 -13.48 22.85 2.02
N LEU A 19 -13.19 22.35 3.23
CA LEU A 19 -14.20 21.79 4.11
C LEU A 19 -15.18 22.88 4.60
N ALA A 20 -16.48 22.64 4.43
CA ALA A 20 -17.54 23.46 5.03
C ALA A 20 -17.53 23.35 6.56
N PRO A 21 -18.24 24.22 7.32
CA PRO A 21 -18.41 24.03 8.75
C PRO A 21 -18.91 22.62 9.07
N ASN A 22 -18.25 21.94 10.01
CA ASN A 22 -18.48 20.52 10.37
C ASN A 22 -18.16 19.47 9.29
N GLY A 23 -17.65 19.90 8.13
CA GLY A 23 -17.18 19.01 7.06
C GLY A 23 -16.01 18.14 7.50
N LYS A 24 -15.90 16.96 6.91
CA LYS A 24 -14.83 15.99 7.17
C LYS A 24 -14.23 15.53 5.84
N LEU A 25 -12.92 15.32 5.83
CA LEU A 25 -12.22 14.69 4.72
C LEU A 25 -11.89 13.25 5.10
N LEU A 26 -12.36 12.30 4.29
CA LEU A 26 -12.10 10.87 4.44
C LEU A 26 -10.97 10.46 3.50
N ILE A 27 -9.96 9.79 4.02
CA ILE A 27 -8.83 9.26 3.25
C ILE A 27 -8.67 7.78 3.59
N ILE A 28 -8.62 6.93 2.56
CA ILE A 28 -8.39 5.49 2.71
C ILE A 28 -7.15 5.10 1.92
N LEU A 29 -6.21 4.46 2.61
CA LEU A 29 -5.00 3.85 2.05
C LEU A 29 -4.71 2.54 2.74
N VAL A 30 -3.76 1.79 2.19
CA VAL A 30 -3.10 0.69 2.90
C VAL A 30 -2.49 1.20 4.21
N SER A 31 -2.60 0.39 5.24
CA SER A 31 -2.10 0.67 6.57
C SER A 31 -0.58 0.72 6.61
N GLY A 32 -0.03 1.51 7.53
CA GLY A 32 1.40 1.47 7.85
C GLY A 32 1.86 0.12 8.41
N ASN A 33 0.91 -0.71 8.88
CA ASN A 33 1.13 -2.06 9.41
C ASN A 33 0.73 -3.17 8.42
N SER A 34 0.39 -2.81 7.17
CA SER A 34 0.08 -3.78 6.12
C SER A 34 1.34 -4.42 5.53
N GLY A 35 1.19 -5.54 4.81
CA GLY A 35 2.27 -6.16 4.06
C GLY A 35 2.86 -5.24 2.99
N TRP A 36 2.09 -4.26 2.49
CA TRP A 36 2.55 -3.24 1.56
C TRP A 36 3.66 -2.37 2.16
N SER A 37 3.55 -2.00 3.44
CA SER A 37 4.55 -1.20 4.15
C SER A 37 5.93 -1.88 4.12
N MET A 38 5.97 -3.20 4.33
CA MET A 38 7.21 -3.97 4.27
C MET A 38 7.72 -4.07 2.82
N LEU A 39 6.85 -4.51 1.90
CA LEU A 39 7.19 -4.71 0.49
C LEU A 39 7.79 -3.45 -0.12
N TRP A 40 7.16 -2.29 0.09
CA TRP A 40 7.62 -1.02 -0.46
C TRP A 40 8.89 -0.48 0.22
N LYS A 41 9.02 -0.60 1.54
CA LYS A 41 10.24 -0.17 2.24
C LYS A 41 11.46 -0.98 1.81
N LYS A 42 11.30 -2.29 1.60
CA LYS A 42 12.39 -3.20 1.25
C LYS A 42 12.72 -3.20 -0.24
N HIS A 43 11.69 -3.29 -1.08
CA HIS A 43 11.86 -3.50 -2.52
C HIS A 43 11.56 -2.28 -3.37
N GLY A 44 10.96 -1.23 -2.82
CA GLY A 44 10.58 -0.02 -3.56
C GLY A 44 11.70 0.56 -4.45
N PRO A 45 12.96 0.69 -3.98
CA PRO A 45 14.07 1.16 -4.82
C PRO A 45 14.43 0.26 -6.01
N ARG A 46 13.97 -0.99 -6.01
CA ARG A 46 14.19 -1.99 -7.08
C ARG A 46 12.95 -2.23 -7.95
N LEU A 47 11.80 -1.71 -7.53
CA LEU A 47 10.56 -1.71 -8.30
C LEU A 47 10.50 -0.46 -9.18
N PRO A 48 9.68 -0.44 -10.24
CA PRO A 48 9.53 0.73 -11.12
C PRO A 48 8.81 1.88 -10.39
N LEU A 49 9.54 2.54 -9.49
CA LEU A 49 9.15 3.82 -8.91
C LEU A 49 9.24 4.86 -10.03
N ASN A 50 8.10 5.24 -10.57
CA ASN A 50 8.01 6.27 -11.61
C ASN A 50 7.28 7.50 -11.06
N ASP A 51 7.35 8.61 -11.80
CA ASP A 51 6.70 9.88 -11.44
C ASP A 51 5.16 9.78 -11.32
N LEU A 52 4.57 8.62 -11.64
CA LEU A 52 3.12 8.41 -11.65
C LEU A 52 2.61 7.70 -10.39
N CYS A 53 3.46 7.02 -9.61
CA CYS A 53 3.04 6.28 -8.41
C CYS A 53 3.99 6.46 -7.22
N LEU A 54 3.43 6.81 -6.06
CA LEU A 54 4.11 6.93 -4.78
C LEU A 54 3.72 5.78 -3.85
N TYR A 55 4.73 5.12 -3.28
CA TYR A 55 4.55 4.15 -2.21
C TYR A 55 4.33 4.84 -0.86
N VAL A 56 3.10 5.30 -0.65
CA VAL A 56 2.66 5.97 0.59
C VAL A 56 1.62 5.13 1.31
N THR A 57 1.78 5.01 2.62
CA THR A 57 0.84 4.35 3.53
C THR A 57 0.02 5.39 4.30
N ALA A 58 -1.02 4.94 4.99
CA ALA A 58 -1.75 5.78 5.94
C ALA A 58 -0.84 6.33 7.07
N GLY A 59 0.23 5.61 7.43
CA GLY A 59 1.23 6.08 8.40
C GLY A 59 1.94 7.34 7.92
N ASP A 60 2.32 7.39 6.64
CA ASP A 60 2.96 8.54 6.02
C ASP A 60 2.00 9.75 5.97
N ILE A 61 0.73 9.51 5.63
CA ILE A 61 -0.30 10.56 5.62
C ILE A 61 -0.56 11.10 7.02
N ALA A 62 -0.64 10.24 8.04
CA ALA A 62 -0.82 10.65 9.43
C ALA A 62 0.35 11.51 9.92
N GLN A 63 1.60 11.17 9.52
CA GLN A 63 2.77 11.99 9.81
C GLN A 63 2.67 13.38 9.15
N MET A 64 2.31 13.45 7.86
CA MET A 64 2.14 14.71 7.15
C MET A 64 1.07 15.60 7.81
N LEU A 65 -0.08 15.03 8.18
CA LEU A 65 -1.15 15.77 8.87
C LEU A 65 -0.70 16.28 10.25
N SER A 66 0.03 15.45 10.99
CA SER A 66 0.59 15.83 12.30
C SER A 66 1.58 16.98 12.17
N SER A 67 2.46 16.96 11.17
CA SER A 67 3.40 18.05 10.88
C SER A 67 2.70 19.36 10.46
N MET A 68 1.46 19.29 9.96
CA MET A 68 0.62 20.46 9.66
C MET A 68 -0.21 20.94 10.86
N GLY A 69 -0.09 20.30 12.03
CA GLY A 69 -0.92 20.61 13.19
C GLY A 69 -2.41 20.30 12.98
N THR A 70 -2.74 19.41 12.05
CA THR A 70 -4.13 19.08 11.71
C THR A 70 -4.69 17.99 12.63
N ARG A 71 -5.91 18.20 13.14
CA ARG A 71 -6.63 17.18 13.90
C ARG A 71 -7.21 16.11 12.99
N PHE A 72 -6.93 14.84 13.29
CA PHE A 72 -7.49 13.70 12.60
C PHE A 72 -7.66 12.50 13.53
N GLN A 73 -8.47 11.54 13.10
CA GLN A 73 -8.58 10.22 13.70
C GLN A 73 -8.19 9.18 12.65
N SER A 74 -7.57 8.08 13.07
CA SER A 74 -7.18 6.98 12.18
C SER A 74 -7.71 5.67 12.73
N TYR A 75 -8.35 4.88 11.88
CA TYR A 75 -8.92 3.58 12.22
C TYR A 75 -8.35 2.50 11.32
N GLU A 76 -7.98 1.38 11.90
CA GLU A 76 -7.55 0.21 11.14
C GLU A 76 -8.77 -0.55 10.62
N LEU A 77 -8.71 -0.96 9.35
CA LEU A 77 -9.69 -1.80 8.70
C LEU A 77 -9.01 -3.07 8.19
N PRO A 78 -9.24 -4.22 8.85
CA PRO A 78 -8.68 -5.49 8.40
C PRO A 78 -9.08 -5.80 6.96
N SER A 79 -8.12 -6.21 6.15
CA SER A 79 -8.38 -6.68 4.79
C SER A 79 -7.34 -7.70 4.39
N ASP A 80 -7.81 -8.70 3.65
CA ASP A 80 -7.01 -9.82 3.20
C ASP A 80 -6.89 -9.82 1.68
N MET A 81 -5.76 -10.31 1.18
CA MET A 81 -5.56 -10.61 -0.23
C MET A 81 -4.99 -12.02 -0.34
N ASP A 82 -5.76 -12.95 -0.92
CA ASP A 82 -5.28 -14.31 -1.18
C ASP A 82 -4.27 -14.26 -2.32
N ILE A 83 -3.03 -14.64 -2.04
CA ILE A 83 -1.92 -14.66 -2.99
C ILE A 83 -1.38 -16.08 -3.19
N THR A 84 -2.18 -17.10 -2.89
CA THR A 84 -1.76 -18.50 -2.96
C THR A 84 -1.28 -18.87 -4.36
N GLU A 85 -1.98 -18.41 -5.39
CA GLU A 85 -1.67 -18.67 -6.78
C GLU A 85 -0.31 -18.08 -7.22
N CYS A 86 0.21 -17.04 -6.54
CA CYS A 86 1.55 -16.47 -6.83
C CYS A 86 2.68 -17.49 -6.71
N PHE A 87 2.43 -18.61 -6.01
CA PHE A 87 3.42 -19.66 -5.74
C PHE A 87 3.21 -20.92 -6.59
N ILE A 88 2.26 -20.89 -7.52
CA ILE A 88 1.99 -21.98 -8.45
C ILE A 88 2.61 -21.64 -9.80
N GLU A 89 3.60 -22.43 -10.21
CA GLU A 89 4.33 -22.18 -11.46
C GLU A 89 3.38 -22.31 -12.67
N GLY A 90 3.31 -21.24 -13.47
CA GLY A 90 2.47 -21.15 -14.66
C GLY A 90 1.00 -20.78 -14.39
N ASP A 91 0.64 -20.48 -13.14
CA ASP A 91 -0.71 -19.98 -12.84
C ASP A 91 -0.89 -18.54 -13.30
N ARG A 92 -1.86 -18.31 -14.19
CA ARG A 92 -2.10 -17.00 -14.79
C ARG A 92 -2.60 -15.97 -13.78
N ASN A 93 -3.43 -16.38 -12.80
CA ASN A 93 -3.91 -15.45 -11.78
C ASN A 93 -2.76 -15.07 -10.85
N GLY A 94 -1.93 -16.03 -10.46
CA GLY A 94 -0.71 -15.80 -9.69
C GLY A 94 0.22 -14.81 -10.37
N GLU A 95 0.45 -14.97 -11.66
CA GLU A 95 1.28 -14.03 -12.44
C GLU A 95 0.67 -12.62 -12.48
N MET A 96 -0.65 -12.48 -12.66
CA MET A 96 -1.32 -11.19 -12.61
C MET A 96 -1.31 -10.55 -11.21
N LEU A 97 -1.39 -11.35 -10.15
CA LEU A 97 -1.28 -10.88 -8.76
C LEU A 97 0.14 -10.39 -8.47
N LEU A 98 1.16 -11.06 -8.98
CA LEU A 98 2.56 -10.60 -8.88
C LEU A 98 2.76 -9.27 -9.60
N ASP A 99 2.19 -9.10 -10.79
CA ASP A 99 2.22 -7.81 -11.51
C ASP A 99 1.57 -6.70 -10.68
N PHE A 100 0.46 -6.99 -9.99
CA PHE A 100 -0.22 -6.03 -9.11
C PHE A 100 0.60 -5.69 -7.86
N LEU A 101 1.14 -6.69 -7.16
CA LEU A 101 1.95 -6.50 -5.94
C LEU A 101 3.23 -5.71 -6.21
N THR A 102 3.80 -5.87 -7.39
CA THR A 102 5.10 -5.28 -7.77
C THR A 102 4.95 -4.05 -8.66
N GLU A 103 3.71 -3.69 -9.04
CA GLU A 103 3.40 -2.64 -10.01
C GLU A 103 4.24 -2.74 -11.30
N THR A 104 4.58 -3.96 -11.71
CA THR A 104 5.46 -4.25 -12.84
C THR A 104 4.73 -5.16 -13.82
N CYS A 105 4.57 -4.71 -15.07
CA CYS A 105 3.98 -5.54 -16.11
C CYS A 105 4.88 -6.76 -16.41
N ASP A 106 4.27 -7.94 -16.46
CA ASP A 106 4.94 -9.22 -16.67
C ASP A 106 6.16 -9.40 -15.73
N PHE A 107 5.98 -9.10 -14.44
CA PHE A 107 7.04 -9.09 -13.42
C PHE A 107 7.89 -10.36 -13.46
N LYS A 108 7.23 -11.53 -13.53
CA LYS A 108 7.92 -12.82 -13.55
C LYS A 108 8.88 -12.96 -14.73
N ARG A 109 8.58 -12.34 -15.88
CA ARG A 109 9.41 -12.37 -17.09
C ARG A 109 10.51 -11.31 -17.08
N ASN A 110 10.18 -10.11 -16.59
CA ASN A 110 11.02 -8.92 -16.77
C ASN A 110 11.93 -8.61 -15.57
N ALA A 111 11.60 -9.08 -14.37
CA ALA A 111 12.38 -8.79 -13.17
C ALA A 111 13.67 -9.63 -13.10
N PRO A 112 14.76 -9.07 -12.53
CA PRO A 112 15.94 -9.84 -12.18
C PRO A 112 15.59 -11.07 -11.33
N ALA A 113 16.24 -12.21 -11.61
CA ALA A 113 15.92 -13.48 -10.94
C ALA A 113 16.07 -13.39 -9.41
N ASP A 114 17.11 -12.70 -8.94
CA ASP A 114 17.37 -12.47 -7.52
C ASP A 114 16.29 -11.60 -6.86
N LEU A 115 15.78 -10.56 -7.55
CA LEU A 115 14.66 -9.76 -7.07
C LEU A 115 13.38 -10.60 -6.96
N ARG A 116 13.09 -11.40 -8.00
CA ARG A 116 11.91 -12.27 -8.04
C ARG A 116 11.92 -13.29 -6.90
N GLU A 117 13.06 -13.94 -6.66
CA GLU A 117 13.22 -14.90 -5.56
C GLU A 117 13.06 -14.24 -4.19
N GLN A 118 13.66 -13.06 -3.99
CA GLN A 118 13.53 -12.31 -2.74
C GLN A 118 12.08 -11.87 -2.48
N ILE A 119 11.39 -11.30 -3.47
CA ILE A 119 9.99 -10.89 -3.33
C ILE A 119 9.10 -12.10 -3.02
N LEU A 120 9.25 -13.23 -3.72
CA LEU A 120 8.45 -14.43 -3.44
C LEU A 120 8.71 -14.97 -2.03
N CYS A 121 9.95 -14.91 -1.55
CA CYS A 121 10.30 -15.30 -0.18
C CYS A 121 9.62 -14.38 0.84
N ASP A 122 9.75 -13.07 0.64
CA ASP A 122 9.19 -12.04 1.52
C ASP A 122 7.66 -12.05 1.53
N LEU A 123 7.01 -12.33 0.41
CA LEU A 123 5.55 -12.47 0.34
C LEU A 123 5.01 -13.63 1.19
N LYS A 124 5.84 -14.61 1.55
CA LYS A 124 5.46 -15.68 2.51
C LYS A 124 5.87 -15.36 3.95
N SER A 125 6.61 -14.29 4.17
CA SER A 125 7.11 -13.95 5.50
C SER A 125 5.97 -13.47 6.40
N PRO A 126 6.08 -13.64 7.74
CA PRO A 126 5.05 -13.20 8.68
C PRO A 126 4.85 -11.67 8.69
N GLU A 127 5.81 -10.90 8.18
CA GLU A 127 5.70 -9.46 8.01
C GLU A 127 4.77 -9.05 6.85
N CYS A 128 4.62 -9.90 5.84
CA CYS A 128 3.72 -9.65 4.69
C CYS A 128 2.42 -10.43 4.77
N SER A 129 2.47 -11.69 5.20
CA SER A 129 1.37 -12.63 5.02
C SER A 129 1.19 -13.56 6.22
N THR A 130 0.03 -14.21 6.24
CA THR A 130 -0.30 -15.27 7.20
C THR A 130 -0.77 -16.51 6.43
N THR A 131 -0.49 -17.70 6.95
CA THR A 131 -1.05 -18.94 6.39
C THR A 131 -2.36 -19.28 7.10
N ARG A 132 -3.46 -19.41 6.34
CA ARG A 132 -4.78 -19.80 6.87
C ARG A 132 -5.37 -20.87 5.95
N ASP A 133 -5.72 -22.03 6.51
CA ASP A 133 -6.31 -23.15 5.76
C ASP A 133 -5.51 -23.56 4.50
N GLY A 134 -4.18 -23.53 4.60
CA GLY A 134 -3.27 -23.86 3.49
C GLY A 134 -3.09 -22.74 2.45
N LYS A 135 -3.76 -21.59 2.61
CA LYS A 135 -3.65 -20.42 1.75
C LYS A 135 -2.67 -19.40 2.30
N VAL A 136 -2.00 -18.65 1.42
CA VAL A 136 -1.14 -17.52 1.77
C VAL A 136 -1.95 -16.24 1.67
N ILE A 137 -2.29 -15.67 2.83
CA ILE A 137 -3.12 -14.46 2.94
C ILE A 137 -2.24 -13.26 3.23
N PHE A 138 -2.04 -12.44 2.21
CA PHE A 138 -1.32 -11.18 2.30
C PHE A 138 -2.12 -10.17 3.13
N ASN A 139 -1.41 -9.50 4.04
CA ASN A 139 -1.97 -8.46 4.90
C ASN A 139 -2.23 -7.20 4.07
N ASN A 140 -3.48 -7.06 3.60
CA ASN A 140 -3.95 -5.91 2.85
C ASN A 140 -4.63 -4.86 3.75
N ASN A 141 -4.36 -4.87 5.07
CA ASN A 141 -5.01 -3.94 6.00
C ASN A 141 -5.01 -2.52 5.47
N LEU A 142 -6.16 -1.88 5.56
CA LEU A 142 -6.35 -0.49 5.20
C LEU A 142 -6.39 0.33 6.49
N SER A 143 -6.11 1.63 6.37
CA SER A 143 -6.50 2.58 7.41
C SER A 143 -7.39 3.66 6.84
N VAL A 144 -8.37 4.05 7.64
CA VAL A 144 -9.32 5.11 7.36
C VAL A 144 -8.94 6.32 8.21
N ILE A 145 -8.50 7.39 7.56
CA ILE A 145 -8.16 8.66 8.21
C ILE A 145 -9.32 9.62 8.02
N VAL A 146 -9.84 10.15 9.13
CA VAL A 146 -10.89 11.16 9.16
C VAL A 146 -10.28 12.47 9.63
N VAL A 147 -10.15 13.43 8.73
CA VAL A 147 -9.62 14.77 9.01
C VAL A 147 -10.77 15.72 9.30
N GLU A 148 -10.64 16.49 10.38
CA GLU A 148 -11.61 17.50 10.79
C GLU A 148 -11.21 18.89 10.25
N ARG A 149 -12.22 19.75 10.10
CA ARG A 149 -11.98 21.19 9.95
C ARG A 149 -11.53 21.76 11.30
N ASP A 150 -10.58 22.69 11.28
CA ASP A 150 -10.13 23.43 12.48
C ASP A 150 -11.25 24.28 13.09
#